data_AF-A0A7L2UYR1-F1
#
_entry.id   AF-A0A7L2UYR1-F1
#
_cell.length_a   1.000
_cell.length_b   1.000
_cell.length_c   1.000
_cell.angle_alpha   90.00
_cell.angle_beta   90.00
_cell.angle_gamma   90.00
#
_symmetry.space_group_name_H-M   'P 1'
#
loop_
_entity.id
_entity.type
_entity.pdbx_description
1 polymer ?
#
loop_
_entity_poly.entity_id
_entity_poly.type
_entity_poly.pdbx_seq_one_letter_code
_entity_poly.pdbx_strand_id
1 'polypeptide(L)' 'VLQVEVTQLIASLRKLSETYGPIFTFHLGSRPCVVLSGYRLLKEALIDRAEEFSGRGDFPAVQQWSHGNGETPG' A
#
# COMPACT_ATOMS: atom_id res chain seq x y z
N VAL A 1 -9.34 -1.73 -19.11
CA VAL A 1 -8.58 -0.92 -18.14
C VAL A 1 -9.25 -1.09 -16.79
N LEU A 2 -8.61 -1.77 -15.83
CA LEU A 2 -9.22 -1.94 -14.50
C LEU A 2 -8.95 -0.66 -13.70
N GLN A 3 -9.94 0.23 -13.62
CA GLN A 3 -9.86 1.42 -12.78
C GLN A 3 -10.06 1.02 -11.32
N VAL A 4 -9.14 1.42 -10.45
CA VAL A 4 -9.34 1.32 -9.00
C VAL A 4 -10.41 2.34 -8.63
N GLU A 5 -11.56 1.85 -8.21
CA GLU A 5 -12.63 2.70 -7.74
C GLU A 5 -12.35 3.00 -6.26
N VAL A 6 -12.14 4.28 -5.93
CA VAL A 6 -11.59 4.69 -4.63
C VAL A 6 -12.62 4.48 -3.51
N THR A 7 -13.92 4.59 -3.79
CA THR A 7 -14.95 4.31 -2.78
C THR A 7 -15.07 2.82 -2.46
N GLN A 8 -14.64 1.95 -3.38
CA GLN A 8 -14.54 0.49 -3.24
C GLN A 8 -13.10 0.00 -3.37
N LEU A 9 -12.14 0.71 -2.76
CA LEU A 9 -10.70 0.46 -2.91
C LEU A 9 -10.35 -1.00 -2.62
N ILE A 10 -10.77 -1.54 -1.46
CA ILE A 10 -10.43 -2.92 -1.07
C ILE A 10 -10.97 -3.96 -2.06
N ALA A 11 -12.22 -3.80 -2.51
CA ALA A 11 -12.81 -4.71 -3.48
C ALA A 11 -12.10 -4.65 -4.83
N SER A 12 -11.71 -3.45 -5.27
CA SER A 12 -10.95 -3.23 -6.50
C SER A 12 -9.56 -3.86 -6.44
N LEU A 13 -8.83 -3.67 -5.33
CA LEU A 13 -7.51 -4.27 -5.11
C LEU A 13 -7.58 -5.80 -5.02
N ARG A 14 -8.65 -6.35 -4.43
CA ARG A 14 -8.87 -7.80 -4.41
C ARG A 14 -9.05 -8.37 -5.82
N LYS A 15 -9.88 -7.74 -6.66
CA LYS A 15 -10.04 -8.13 -8.07
C LYS A 15 -8.72 -8.07 -8.85
N LEU A 16 -7.90 -7.04 -8.59
CA LEU A 16 -6.56 -6.96 -9.16
C LEU A 16 -5.68 -8.12 -8.71
N SER A 17 -5.73 -8.51 -7.43
CA SER A 17 -4.94 -9.66 -6.94
C SER A 17 -5.34 -10.98 -7.59
N GLU A 18 -6.62 -11.14 -7.94
CA GLU A 18 -7.12 -12.30 -8.69
C GLU A 18 -6.61 -12.33 -10.14
N THR A 19 -6.35 -11.16 -10.73
CA THR A 19 -5.92 -11.03 -12.13
C THR A 19 -4.40 -11.08 -12.28
N TYR A 20 -3.67 -10.36 -11.43
CA TYR A 20 -2.22 -10.14 -11.54
C TYR A 20 -1.41 -10.95 -10.52
N GLY A 21 -2.09 -11.62 -9.59
CA GLY A 21 -1.46 -12.38 -8.52
C GLY A 21 -1.30 -11.60 -7.21
N PRO A 22 -0.71 -12.24 -6.19
CA PRO A 22 -0.70 -11.74 -4.81
C PRO A 22 0.23 -10.54 -4.58
N ILE A 23 1.11 -10.23 -5.54
CA ILE A 23 1.96 -9.03 -5.54
C ILE A 23 1.76 -8.32 -6.86
N PHE A 24 1.29 -7.08 -6.82
CA PHE A 24 1.13 -6.26 -8.01
C PHE A 24 1.36 -4.78 -7.70
N THR A 25 1.67 -4.03 -8.75
CA THR A 25 1.78 -2.57 -8.67
C THR A 25 0.61 -1.95 -9.40
N PHE A 26 0.00 -0.93 -8.79
CA PHE A 26 -0.97 -0.06 -9.45
C PHE A 26 -0.56 1.40 -9.25
N HIS A 27 -1.10 2.30 -10.07
CA HIS A 27 -0.81 3.73 -9.98
C HIS A 27 -1.98 4.46 -9.32
N LEU A 28 -1.72 5.16 -8.22
CA LEU A 28 -2.64 6.10 -7.60
C LEU A 28 -2.25 7.51 -8.05
N GLY A 29 -2.89 7.99 -9.13
CA GLY A 29 -2.44 9.18 -9.83
C GLY A 29 -1.05 8.96 -10.43
N SER A 30 -0.09 9.84 -10.13
CA SER A 30 1.32 9.70 -10.55
C SER A 30 2.16 8.78 -9.65
N ARG A 31 1.57 8.25 -8.57
CA ARG A 31 2.32 7.53 -7.53
C ARG A 31 2.18 6.01 -7.72
N PRO A 32 3.29 5.28 -7.88
CA PRO A 32 3.24 3.82 -7.88
C PRO A 32 2.97 3.31 -6.46
N CYS A 33 2.09 2.31 -6.34
CA CYS A 33 1.75 1.65 -5.10
C CYS A 33 1.83 0.13 -5.28
N VAL A 34 2.57 -0.53 -4.39
CA VAL A 34 2.68 -2.00 -4.35
C VAL A 34 1.65 -2.55 -3.37
N VAL A 35 0.92 -3.58 -3.79
CA VAL A 35 -0.02 -4.30 -2.96
C VAL A 35 0.54 -5.69 -2.67
N LEU A 36 0.55 -6.06 -1.39
CA LEU A 36 0.82 -7.41 -0.92
C LEU A 36 -0.51 -8.02 -0.45
N SER A 37 -0.92 -9.12 -1.08
CA SER A 37 -2.18 -9.81 -0.79
C SER A 37 -1.90 -11.28 -0.47
N GLY A 38 -2.25 -11.69 0.75
CA GLY A 38 -2.14 -13.08 1.19
C GLY A 38 -1.36 -13.24 2.48
N TYR A 39 -1.80 -14.19 3.31
CA TYR A 39 -1.29 -14.35 4.67
C TYR A 39 0.22 -14.55 4.75
N ARG A 40 0.79 -15.45 3.92
CA ARG A 40 2.24 -15.74 3.97
C ARG A 40 3.10 -14.52 3.66
N LEU A 41 2.70 -13.74 2.65
CA LEU A 41 3.40 -12.51 2.26
C LEU A 41 3.28 -11.43 3.33
N LEU A 42 2.09 -11.25 3.89
CA LEU A 42 1.88 -10.29 4.97
C LEU A 42 2.65 -10.67 6.23
N LYS A 43 2.72 -11.97 6.56
CA LYS A 43 3.52 -12.48 7.67
C LYS A 43 5.01 -12.17 7.45
N GLU A 44 5.54 -12.51 6.28
CA GLU A 44 6.95 -12.26 5.97
C GLU A 44 7.27 -10.76 6.01
N ALA A 45 6.46 -9.92 5.34
CA ALA A 45 6.71 -8.49 5.27
C ALA A 45 6.52 -7.78 6.62
N LEU A 46 5.40 -8.03 7.31
CA LEU A 46 5.03 -7.26 8.50
C LEU A 46 5.58 -7.83 9.82
N ILE A 47 6.04 -9.08 9.83
CA ILE A 47 6.58 -9.73 11.03
C ILE A 47 8.05 -10.09 10.81
N ASP A 48 8.35 -10.96 9.84
CA ASP A 48 9.70 -11.51 9.69
C ASP A 48 10.69 -10.43 9.18
N ARG A 49 10.20 -9.45 8.42
CA ARG A 49 10.96 -8.29 7.90
C ARG A 49 10.41 -6.95 8.38
N ALA A 50 9.87 -6.91 9.60
CA ALA A 50 9.19 -5.74 10.13
C ALA A 50 10.03 -4.46 10.08
N GLU A 51 11.35 -4.53 10.27
CA GLU A 51 12.25 -3.37 10.18
C GLU A 51 12.24 -2.77 8.76
N GLU A 52 12.39 -3.60 7.72
CA GLU A 52 12.38 -3.19 6.31
C GLU A 52 11.02 -2.58 5.89
N PHE A 53 9.92 -3.07 6.47
CA PHE A 53 8.55 -2.65 6.14
C PHE A 53 7.91 -1.73 7.21
N SER A 54 8.67 -1.23 8.17
CA SER A 54 8.18 -0.36 9.24
C SER A 54 7.88 1.07 8.80
N GLY A 55 8.35 1.45 7.60
CA GLY A 55 8.18 2.78 7.03
C GLY A 55 6.72 3.15 6.81
N ARG A 56 6.41 4.45 6.98
CA ARG A 56 5.10 4.99 6.66
C ARG A 56 5.07 5.50 5.22
N GLY A 57 4.02 5.16 4.49
CA GLY A 57 3.80 5.73 3.16
C GLY A 57 3.65 7.25 3.24
N ASP A 58 4.34 7.96 2.35
CA ASP A 58 4.35 9.42 2.30
C ASP A 58 3.05 9.97 1.70
N PHE A 59 1.93 9.88 2.40
CA PHE A 59 0.65 10.44 1.93
C PHE A 59 0.42 11.81 2.56
N PRO A 60 0.41 12.93 1.80
CA PRO A 60 0.28 14.27 2.36
C PRO A 60 -0.93 14.45 3.28
N ALA A 61 -2.06 13.84 2.93
CA ALA A 61 -3.27 13.87 3.75
C ALA A 61 -3.08 13.17 5.12
N VAL A 62 -2.33 12.07 5.16
CA VAL A 62 -2.03 11.32 6.39
C VAL A 62 -1.05 12.10 7.26
N GLN A 63 -0.07 12.77 6.65
CA GLN A 63 0.91 13.58 7.35
C GLN A 63 0.26 14.83 7.98
N GLN A 64 -0.63 15.50 7.24
CA GLN A 64 -1.41 16.64 7.74
C GLN A 64 -2.31 16.24 8.92
N TRP A 65 -2.98 15.08 8.83
CA TRP A 65 -3.81 14.56 9.93
C TRP A 65 -2.98 14.22 11.19
N SER A 66 -1.75 13.76 10.99
CA SER A 66 -0.84 13.38 12.08
C SER A 66 -0.13 14.56 12.75
N HIS A 67 -0.54 15.81 12.46
CA HIS A 67 0.03 17.06 13.00
C HIS A 67 1.56 17.19 12.82
N GLY A 68 2.13 16.57 11.80
CA GLY A 68 3.57 16.68 11.52
C GLY A 68 4.48 15.81 12.41
N ASN A 69 3.95 14.95 13.27
CA ASN A 69 4.76 14.06 14.14
C ASN A 69 5.39 12.85 13.41
N GLY A 70 5.29 12.81 12.08
CA GLY A 70 5.97 11.83 11.23
C GLY A 70 7.14 12.49 10.54
N GLU A 71 8.24 12.70 11.28
CA GLU A 71 9.43 13.32 10.73
C GLU A 71 10.04 12.48 9.60
N THR A 72 10.40 13.17 8.53
CA THR A 72 11.32 12.72 7.48
C THR A 72 12.63 13.48 7.68
N PRO A 73 13.79 12.81 7.75
CA PRO A 73 15.04 13.45 7.36
C PRO A 73 15.58 12.82 6.06
N GLY A 74 15.79 13.71 5.08
CA GLY A 74 16.85 13.69 4.06
C GLY A 74 17.06 12.44 3.23
#